data_AF-D3PD85-F1
#
_entry.id   AF-D3PD85-F1
#
_cell.length_a   1.000
_cell.length_b   1.000
_cell.length_c   1.000
_cell.angle_alpha   90.00
_cell.angle_beta   90.00
_cell.angle_gamma   90.00
#
_symmetry.space_group_name_H-M   'P 1'
#
loop_
_entity.id
_entity.type
_entity.pdbx_description
1 polymer ?
#
loop_
_entity_poly.entity_id
_entity_poly.type
_entity_poly.pdbx_seq_one_letter_code
_entity_poly.pdbx_strand_id
1 'polypeptide(L)'
;MIRQNLILIAFIIFLIAYLIFGDYGILSYIRLVKIKHNYEQQIVEMDKKIKELKKEVEFLQKDKDYLEMIIRKELNLKKPNEDLFILDDNISDKK
;
A
#
# COMPACT_ATOMS: atom_id res chain seq x y z
N MET A 1 -60.42 -12.23 1.32
CA MET A 1 -59.53 -11.28 0.63
C MET A 1 -58.57 -10.58 1.61
N ILE A 2 -59.03 -9.78 2.57
CA ILE A 2 -58.16 -9.00 3.50
C ILE A 2 -57.16 -9.85 4.30
N ARG A 3 -57.56 -11.05 4.78
CA ARG A 3 -56.65 -11.95 5.52
C ARG A 3 -55.49 -12.50 4.70
N GLN A 4 -55.69 -12.73 3.40
CA GLN A 4 -54.63 -13.22 2.50
C GLN A 4 -53.62 -12.11 2.17
N ASN A 5 -54.10 -10.87 1.99
CA ASN A 5 -53.24 -9.72 1.79
C ASN A 5 -52.34 -9.43 3.00
N LEU A 6 -52.85 -9.62 4.23
CA LEU A 6 -52.04 -9.48 5.45
C LEU A 6 -50.88 -10.48 5.53
N ILE A 7 -51.12 -11.73 5.12
CA ILE A 7 -50.08 -12.76 5.09
C ILE A 7 -49.01 -12.43 4.05
N LEU A 8 -49.42 -11.95 2.88
CA LEU A 8 -48.51 -11.49 1.82
C LEU A 8 -47.64 -10.31 2.29
N ILE A 9 -48.23 -9.33 2.96
CA ILE A 9 -47.50 -8.17 3.50
C ILE A 9 -46.50 -8.61 4.57
N ALA A 10 -46.91 -9.50 5.49
CA ALA A 10 -46.02 -10.04 6.51
C ALA A 10 -44.84 -10.82 5.88
N PHE A 11 -45.09 -11.58 4.82
CA PHE A 11 -44.05 -12.31 4.09
C PHE A 11 -43.06 -11.37 3.41
N ILE A 12 -43.54 -10.28 2.78
CA ILE A 12 -42.69 -9.27 2.15
C ILE A 12 -41.82 -8.56 3.20
N ILE A 13 -42.40 -8.18 4.35
CA ILE A 13 -41.64 -7.57 5.45
C ILE A 13 -40.59 -8.53 5.99
N PHE A 14 -40.92 -9.82 6.14
CA PHE A 14 -39.98 -10.84 6.56
C PHE A 14 -38.82 -11.00 5.56
N LEU A 15 -39.11 -10.99 4.26
CA LEU A 15 -38.09 -11.07 3.21
C LEU A 15 -37.15 -9.86 3.23
N ILE A 16 -37.70 -8.66 3.42
CA ILE A 16 -36.94 -7.41 3.53
C ILE A 16 -36.07 -7.43 4.79
N ALA A 17 -36.62 -7.85 5.93
CA ALA A 17 -35.87 -7.99 7.17
C ALA A 17 -34.74 -9.00 7.01
N TYR A 18 -35.02 -10.17 6.41
CA TYR A 18 -34.00 -11.18 6.13
C TYR A 18 -32.90 -10.67 5.19
N LEU A 19 -33.25 -9.84 4.20
CA LEU A 19 -32.26 -9.24 3.29
C LEU A 19 -31.38 -8.18 3.99
N ILE A 20 -31.94 -7.43 4.94
CA ILE A 20 -31.20 -6.42 5.71
C ILE A 20 -30.32 -7.07 6.79
N PHE A 21 -30.83 -8.11 7.47
CA PHE A 21 -30.18 -8.81 8.58
C PHE A 21 -29.38 -10.05 8.18
N GLY A 22 -29.47 -10.50 6.93
CA GLY A 22 -28.68 -11.63 6.44
C GLY A 22 -27.19 -11.33 6.38
N ASP A 23 -26.36 -12.36 6.35
CA ASP A 23 -24.89 -12.23 6.37
C ASP A 23 -24.33 -11.37 5.22
N TYR A 24 -25.06 -11.27 4.10
CA TYR A 24 -24.75 -10.44 2.93
C TYR A 24 -25.50 -9.09 2.91
N GLY A 25 -26.15 -8.72 4.00
CA GLY A 25 -26.97 -7.51 4.10
C GLY A 25 -26.17 -6.21 4.12
N ILE A 26 -26.90 -5.11 4.13
CA ILE A 26 -26.37 -3.73 4.08
C ILE A 26 -25.45 -3.44 5.27
N LEU A 27 -25.73 -4.03 6.45
CA LEU A 27 -24.88 -3.87 7.63
C LEU A 27 -23.48 -4.45 7.45
N SER A 28 -23.37 -5.61 6.80
CA SER A 28 -22.08 -6.25 6.52
C SER A 28 -21.24 -5.42 5.57
N TYR A 29 -21.87 -4.84 4.55
CA TYR A 29 -21.20 -3.92 3.63
C TYR A 29 -20.69 -2.66 4.35
N ILE A 30 -21.51 -2.03 5.18
CA ILE A 30 -21.11 -0.83 5.95
C ILE A 30 -19.94 -1.17 6.90
N ARG A 31 -19.98 -2.33 7.55
CA ARG A 31 -18.88 -2.80 8.41
C ARG A 31 -17.61 -2.99 7.61
N LEU A 32 -17.69 -3.59 6.42
CA LEU A 32 -16.55 -3.84 5.56
C LEU A 32 -15.92 -2.52 5.06
N VAL A 33 -16.75 -1.55 4.65
CA VAL A 33 -16.27 -0.22 4.25
C VAL A 33 -15.58 0.48 5.41
N LYS A 34 -16.14 0.39 6.63
CA LYS A 34 -15.52 0.98 7.83
C LYS A 34 -14.18 0.33 8.16
N ILE A 35 -14.08 -0.99 8.03
CA ILE A 35 -12.82 -1.73 8.23
C ILE A 35 -11.79 -1.30 7.19
N LYS A 36 -12.18 -1.22 5.91
CA LYS A 36 -11.31 -0.75 4.83
C LYS A 36 -10.76 0.64 5.11
N HIS A 37 -11.64 1.57 5.49
CA HIS A 37 -11.25 2.95 5.80
C HIS A 37 -10.27 3.02 6.98
N ASN A 38 -10.48 2.21 8.01
CA ASN A 38 -9.56 2.15 9.16
C ASN A 38 -8.17 1.64 8.72
N TYR A 39 -8.09 0.59 7.91
CA TYR A 39 -6.80 0.13 7.38
C TYR A 39 -6.11 1.18 6.51
N GLU A 40 -6.84 1.90 5.66
CA GLU A 40 -6.28 3.01 4.87
C GLU A 40 -5.70 4.11 5.77
N GLN A 41 -6.39 4.47 6.85
CA GLN A 41 -5.89 5.44 7.83
C GLN A 41 -4.62 4.94 8.54
N GLN A 42 -4.59 3.66 8.94
CA GLN A 42 -3.42 3.06 9.56
C GLN A 42 -2.20 3.06 8.63
N ILE A 43 -2.39 2.79 7.34
CA ILE A 43 -1.32 2.86 6.34
C ILE A 43 -0.74 4.29 6.28
N VAL A 44 -1.61 5.31 6.20
CA VAL A 44 -1.16 6.71 6.15
C VAL A 44 -0.40 7.11 7.42
N GLU A 45 -0.87 6.68 8.60
CA GLU A 45 -0.17 6.94 9.86
C GLU A 45 1.19 6.22 9.93
N MET A 46 1.25 4.97 9.47
CA MET A 46 2.48 4.20 9.44
C MET A 46 3.50 4.81 8.46
N ASP A 47 3.06 5.24 7.27
CA ASP A 47 3.92 5.93 6.31
C ASP A 47 4.48 7.25 6.88
N LYS A 48 3.66 7.99 7.64
CA LYS A 48 4.11 9.19 8.33
C LYS A 48 5.17 8.87 9.37
N LYS A 49 4.96 7.83 10.19
CA LYS A 49 5.95 7.35 11.18
C LYS A 49 7.24 6.89 10.52
N ILE A 50 7.15 6.16 9.39
CA ILE A 50 8.34 5.74 8.62
C ILE A 50 9.12 6.96 8.14
N LYS A 51 8.45 8.00 7.62
CA LYS A 51 9.12 9.22 7.18
C LYS A 51 9.79 9.97 8.34
N GLU A 52 9.12 10.08 9.48
CA GLU A 52 9.67 10.73 10.67
C GLU A 52 10.88 9.96 11.22
N LEU A 53 10.77 8.64 11.34
CA LEU A 53 11.87 7.77 11.77
C LEU A 53 13.04 7.79 10.78
N LYS A 54 12.77 7.76 9.47
CA LYS A 54 13.83 7.89 8.45
C LYS A 54 14.54 9.22 8.57
N LYS A 55 13.82 10.32 8.79
CA LYS A 55 14.40 11.65 8.97
C LYS A 55 15.28 11.70 10.23
N GLU A 56 14.84 11.10 11.32
CA GLU A 56 15.62 10.99 12.56
C GLU A 56 16.87 10.13 12.36
N VAL A 57 16.73 8.98 11.70
CA VAL A 57 17.83 8.09 11.31
C VAL A 57 18.81 8.81 10.39
N GLU A 58 18.35 9.59 9.41
CA GLU A 58 19.21 10.41 8.53
C GLU A 58 19.95 11.52 9.29
N PHE A 59 19.34 12.14 10.30
CA PHE A 59 20.03 13.11 11.15
C PHE A 59 21.10 12.46 12.03
N LEU A 60 20.85 11.23 12.50
CA LEU A 60 21.77 10.44 13.34
C LEU A 60 22.89 9.75 12.53
N GLN A 61 22.61 9.31 11.31
CA GLN A 61 23.56 8.64 10.39
C GLN A 61 24.40 9.63 9.57
N LYS A 62 24.21 10.94 9.79
CA LYS A 62 24.93 12.02 9.13
C LYS A 62 26.40 12.18 9.59
N ASP A 63 27.02 11.13 10.12
CA ASP A 63 28.41 10.81 9.75
C ASP A 63 28.41 10.40 8.26
N LYS A 64 28.31 11.44 7.44
CA LYS A 64 27.80 11.49 6.06
C LYS A 64 28.31 10.43 5.07
N ASP A 65 29.58 10.06 5.15
CA ASP A 65 30.24 9.34 4.06
C ASP A 65 29.83 7.86 4.01
N TYR A 66 29.48 7.29 5.16
CA TYR A 66 29.05 5.89 5.27
C TYR A 66 27.61 5.68 4.78
N LEU A 67 26.73 6.65 5.07
CA LEU A 67 25.34 6.61 4.66
C LEU A 67 25.18 6.77 3.14
N GLU A 68 26.00 7.61 2.50
CA GLU A 68 26.02 7.79 1.03
C GLU A 68 26.47 6.51 0.30
N MET A 69 27.35 5.73 0.91
CA MET A 69 27.87 4.47 0.36
C MET A 69 26.82 3.35 0.38
N ILE A 70 26.05 3.20 1.46
CA ILE A 70 25.00 2.17 1.59
C ILE A 70 23.83 2.45 0.65
N ILE A 71 23.36 3.70 0.62
CA ILE A 71 22.23 4.12 -0.25
C ILE A 71 22.58 3.94 -1.73
N ARG A 72 23.83 4.18 -2.14
CA ARG A 72 24.31 3.95 -3.52
C ARG A 72 24.34 2.49 -3.93
N LYS A 73 24.68 1.60 -3.00
CA LYS A 73 24.82 0.17 -3.25
C LYS A 73 23.46 -0.54 -3.30
N GLU A 74 22.49 -0.11 -2.49
CA GLU A 74 21.09 -0.60 -2.56
C GLU A 74 20.31 -0.03 -3.77
N LEU A 75 20.73 1.11 -4.34
CA LEU A 75 20.10 1.75 -5.51
C LEU A 75 20.87 1.59 -6.84
N ASN A 76 21.97 0.82 -6.88
CA ASN A 76 22.84 0.67 -8.06
C ASN A 76 23.39 2.00 -8.66
N LEU A 77 23.71 3.00 -7.84
CA LEU A 77 24.25 4.31 -8.28
C LEU A 77 25.75 4.44 -7.91
N LYS A 78 26.62 4.84 -8.86
CA LYS A 78 28.10 4.85 -8.76
C LYS A 78 28.75 6.22 -8.39
N LYS A 79 30.00 6.22 -7.91
CA LYS A 79 31.01 7.33 -7.77
C LYS A 79 32.38 6.82 -8.34
N PRO A 80 33.37 7.68 -8.70
CA PRO A 80 34.33 7.50 -9.82
C PRO A 80 35.24 6.25 -9.91
N ASN A 81 35.37 5.36 -8.93
CA ASN A 81 36.28 4.19 -9.04
C ASN A 81 35.55 2.88 -9.38
N GLU A 82 35.06 2.83 -10.61
CA GLU A 82 34.50 1.68 -11.33
C GLU A 82 35.38 1.57 -12.58
N ASP A 83 35.83 0.37 -13.01
CA ASP A 83 35.96 0.17 -14.46
C ASP A 83 34.56 -0.16 -14.97
N LEU A 84 33.96 0.88 -15.53
CA LEU A 84 32.85 0.82 -16.47
C LEU A 84 33.35 0.04 -17.70
N PHE A 85 32.52 -0.76 -18.39
CA PHE A 85 32.90 -1.21 -19.74
C PHE A 85 33.01 0.03 -20.66
N ILE A 86 34.23 0.46 -21.00
CA ILE A 86 34.53 1.29 -22.18
C ILE A 86 34.96 0.29 -23.27
N LEU A 87 34.34 0.37 -24.44
CA LEU A 87 34.64 -0.50 -25.58
C LEU A 87 36.12 -0.38 -25.98
N ASP A 88 36.84 -1.50 -26.05
CA ASP A 88 38.25 -1.54 -26.46
C ASP A 88 38.35 -1.70 -27.98
N ASP A 89 38.26 -0.57 -28.69
CA ASP A 89 38.45 -0.49 -30.14
C ASP A 89 39.93 -0.29 -30.48
N ASN A 90 40.80 -1.21 -30.06
CA ASN A 90 42.08 -1.41 -30.74
C ASN A 90 42.19 -2.80 -31.35
N ILE A 91 41.23 -3.11 -32.22
CA ILE A 91 41.49 -3.88 -33.43
C ILE A 91 41.47 -2.87 -34.58
N SER A 92 42.62 -2.23 -34.83
CA SER A 92 43.16 -2.05 -36.18
C SER A 92 44.29 -1.02 -36.15
N ASP A 93 45.49 -1.54 -35.93
CA ASP A 93 46.70 -1.16 -36.66
C ASP A 93 47.17 0.29 -36.56
N LYS A 94 48.22 0.48 -35.75
CA LYS A 94 49.36 1.27 -36.23
C LYS A 94 49.83 0.67 -37.55
N LYS A 95 49.69 1.41 -38.65
CA LYS A 95 50.78 1.52 -39.61
C LYS A 95 50.95 2.95 -40.11
#